data_AF-A0A8D8KHV3-F1
#
_entry.id   AF-A0A8D8KHV3-F1
#
_cell.length_a   1.000
_cell.length_b   1.000
_cell.length_c   1.000
_cell.angle_alpha   90.00
_cell.angle_beta   90.00
_cell.angle_gamma   90.00
#
_symmetry.space_group_name_H-M   'P 1'
#
loop_
_entity.id
_entity.type
_entity.pdbx_description
1 polymer ?
#
loop_
_entity_poly.entity_id
_entity_poly.type
_entity_poly.pdbx_seq_one_letter_code
_entity_poly.pdbx_strand_id
1 'polypeptide(L)'
;MGYMVGNDFIPHLPNLHINENALPTLFQAYMDVLPGLDGYINEGGILNLDRLEVLMERLARFDRDIFLENYTDLQYFKAKRGANDTEAFDVTLEEIKADMDMDLSALIKASEDMFLDDDEDGGGGERYSAEDIENDPELFEKEFAAYKRNYYMTKMGYGDFNEETRAEQAECYIRALQWTLLYYYRGVSSWAWYYPHHYAPFISDVQSFKNIKLNFEMGKPFLPFQQLLSVLPAASKDHLPTAYHKLMTDPESCVIDYYPENFGTDLNGKQQAWEAVVLIPFIDEKRLLKAMEPCDAFLTDEEKQRNVHGPMMLFQYDEQGSAFLGA
;
A
#
# COMPACT_ATOMS: atom_id res chain seq x y z
N MET A 1 7.92 -11.19 10.05
CA MET A 1 6.83 -12.05 9.52
C MET A 1 5.48 -11.37 9.63
N GLY A 2 4.91 -11.16 10.84
CA GLY A 2 3.58 -10.53 10.97
C GLY A 2 3.42 -9.19 10.23
N TYR A 3 4.44 -8.31 10.30
CA TYR A 3 4.44 -7.03 9.58
C TYR A 3 4.32 -7.14 8.05
N MET A 4 4.73 -8.26 7.45
CA MET A 4 4.69 -8.47 5.99
C MET A 4 3.29 -8.83 5.49
N VAL A 5 2.41 -9.35 6.35
CA VAL A 5 1.03 -9.71 5.98
C VAL A 5 0.12 -8.48 5.92
N GLY A 6 0.51 -7.39 6.59
CA GLY A 6 -0.22 -6.14 6.65
C GLY A 6 -0.04 -5.46 8.00
N ASN A 7 0.09 -4.15 7.98
CA ASN A 7 0.14 -3.31 9.16
C ASN A 7 -0.29 -1.88 8.78
N ASP A 8 -0.52 -1.01 9.76
CA ASP A 8 -1.03 0.35 9.53
C ASP A 8 -0.08 1.25 8.71
N PHE A 9 1.20 0.88 8.56
CA PHE A 9 2.22 1.71 7.92
C PHE A 9 2.60 1.25 6.50
N ILE A 10 2.24 0.03 6.12
CA ILE A 10 2.66 -0.59 4.86
C ILE A 10 1.49 -1.41 4.31
N PRO A 11 1.12 -1.25 3.03
CA PRO A 11 0.17 -2.13 2.38
C PRO A 11 0.60 -3.60 2.49
N HIS A 12 -0.38 -4.51 2.51
CA HIS A 12 -0.08 -5.93 2.42
C HIS A 12 0.61 -6.24 1.09
N LEU A 13 1.51 -7.22 1.08
CA LEU A 13 2.05 -7.74 -0.17
C LEU A 13 0.91 -8.33 -1.03
N PRO A 14 1.01 -8.25 -2.37
CA PRO A 14 0.08 -8.93 -3.25
C PRO A 14 -0.06 -10.41 -2.88
N ASN A 15 -1.29 -10.91 -2.88
CA ASN A 15 -1.63 -12.33 -2.63
C ASN A 15 -1.26 -12.89 -1.24
N LEU A 16 -0.74 -12.07 -0.32
CA LEU A 16 -0.38 -12.46 1.04
C LEU A 16 -1.45 -12.00 2.03
N HIS A 17 -2.59 -12.71 2.06
CA HIS A 17 -3.70 -12.42 2.97
C HIS A 17 -3.84 -13.43 4.11
N ILE A 18 -4.15 -12.94 5.33
CA ILE A 18 -4.42 -13.83 6.48
C ILE A 18 -5.53 -14.84 6.16
N ASN A 19 -6.57 -14.39 5.46
CA ASN A 19 -7.72 -15.21 5.07
C ASN A 19 -7.35 -16.29 4.04
N GLU A 20 -6.18 -16.20 3.40
CA GLU A 20 -5.68 -17.10 2.36
C GLU A 20 -4.46 -17.90 2.84
N ASN A 21 -4.37 -18.18 4.14
CA ASN A 21 -3.27 -18.95 4.74
C ASN A 21 -1.86 -18.32 4.58
N ALA A 22 -1.76 -16.99 4.49
CA ALA A 22 -0.45 -16.32 4.45
C ALA A 22 0.47 -16.69 5.62
N LEU A 23 -0.07 -16.84 6.84
CA LEU A 23 0.73 -17.11 8.04
C LEU A 23 1.44 -18.47 8.00
N PRO A 24 0.75 -19.60 7.72
CA PRO A 24 1.40 -20.89 7.46
C PRO A 24 2.50 -20.79 6.40
N THR A 25 2.25 -20.13 5.27
CA THR A 25 3.22 -19.99 4.17
C THR A 25 4.46 -19.24 4.62
N LEU A 26 4.29 -18.13 5.34
CA LEU A 26 5.38 -17.35 5.91
C LEU A 26 6.20 -18.16 6.94
N PHE A 27 5.53 -18.92 7.82
CA PHE A 27 6.23 -19.75 8.79
C PHE A 27 7.00 -20.88 8.14
N GLN A 28 6.42 -21.54 7.13
CA GLN A 28 7.11 -22.59 6.40
C GLN A 28 8.34 -22.04 5.67
N ALA A 29 8.21 -20.92 4.95
CA ALA A 29 9.34 -20.27 4.29
C ALA A 29 10.44 -19.90 5.29
N TYR A 30 10.09 -19.41 6.47
CA TYR A 30 11.07 -19.09 7.51
C TYR A 30 11.75 -20.35 8.08
N MET A 31 10.99 -21.42 8.32
CA MET A 31 11.56 -22.70 8.76
C MET A 31 12.49 -23.32 7.71
N ASP A 32 12.20 -23.14 6.42
CA ASP A 32 13.04 -23.66 5.34
C ASP A 32 14.41 -22.95 5.29
N VAL A 33 14.43 -21.62 5.49
CA VAL A 33 15.67 -20.84 5.35
C VAL A 33 16.50 -20.78 6.63
N LEU A 34 15.85 -20.75 7.81
CA LEU A 34 16.52 -20.52 9.10
C LEU A 34 17.73 -21.45 9.36
N PRO A 35 17.69 -22.77 9.07
CA PRO A 35 18.84 -23.65 9.27
C PRO A 35 20.08 -23.29 8.44
N GLY A 36 19.90 -22.57 7.33
CA GLY A 36 20.99 -22.09 6.47
C GLY A 36 21.50 -20.70 6.82
N LEU A 37 20.83 -19.98 7.73
CA LEU A 37 21.24 -18.65 8.17
C LEU A 37 22.25 -18.73 9.31
N ASP A 38 23.14 -17.74 9.39
CA ASP A 38 24.10 -17.59 10.49
C ASP A 38 23.50 -16.89 11.74
N GLY A 39 22.20 -16.63 11.75
CA GLY A 39 21.47 -16.03 12.86
C GLY A 39 20.03 -15.65 12.52
N TYR A 40 19.42 -14.78 13.33
CA TYR A 40 18.05 -14.31 13.14
C TYR A 40 17.97 -13.13 12.16
N ILE A 41 16.81 -12.97 11.49
CA ILE A 41 16.58 -11.88 10.54
C ILE A 41 16.44 -10.52 11.26
N ASN A 42 15.84 -10.50 12.46
CA ASN A 42 15.65 -9.30 13.27
C ASN A 42 16.45 -9.43 14.57
N GLU A 43 17.37 -8.49 14.80
CA GLU A 43 18.21 -8.43 15.99
C GLU A 43 17.95 -7.12 16.74
N GLY A 44 17.02 -7.17 17.71
CA GLY A 44 16.72 -6.00 18.56
C GLY A 44 16.16 -4.80 17.78
N GLY A 45 15.32 -5.07 16.77
CA GLY A 45 14.69 -4.06 15.91
C GLY A 45 15.52 -3.68 14.70
N ILE A 46 16.67 -4.32 14.45
CA ILE A 46 17.52 -4.08 13.26
C ILE A 46 17.45 -5.29 12.35
N LEU A 47 17.16 -5.05 11.07
CA LEU A 47 17.14 -6.06 10.04
C LEU A 47 18.56 -6.43 9.63
N ASN A 48 18.81 -7.73 9.55
CA ASN A 48 19.94 -8.26 8.80
C ASN A 48 19.48 -8.45 7.34
N LEU A 49 19.97 -7.59 6.43
CA LEU A 49 19.50 -7.55 5.05
C LEU A 49 19.94 -8.77 4.24
N ASP A 50 21.13 -9.32 4.50
CA ASP A 50 21.60 -10.55 3.86
C ASP A 50 20.67 -11.73 4.16
N ARG A 51 20.31 -11.91 5.44
CA ARG A 51 19.39 -12.97 5.90
C ARG A 51 17.96 -12.73 5.41
N LEU A 52 17.52 -11.47 5.38
CA LEU A 52 16.19 -11.11 4.90
C LEU A 52 16.04 -11.41 3.41
N GLU A 53 17.08 -11.17 2.60
CA GLU A 53 17.04 -11.43 1.17
C GLU A 53 16.88 -12.92 0.88
N VAL A 54 17.55 -13.81 1.64
CA VAL A 54 17.35 -15.27 1.52
C VAL A 54 15.89 -15.67 1.80
N LEU A 55 15.24 -15.01 2.78
CA LEU A 55 13.82 -15.23 3.04
C LEU A 55 12.94 -14.70 1.89
N MET A 56 13.21 -13.51 1.36
CA MET A 56 12.46 -12.94 0.24
C MET A 56 12.60 -13.79 -1.02
N GLU A 57 13.80 -14.29 -1.34
CA GLU A 57 14.05 -15.23 -2.44
C GLU A 57 13.22 -16.53 -2.28
N ARG A 58 13.08 -17.05 -1.05
CA ARG A 58 12.24 -18.21 -0.77
C ARG A 58 10.75 -17.91 -0.93
N LEU A 59 10.32 -16.73 -0.50
CA LEU A 59 8.93 -16.27 -0.59
C LEU A 59 8.53 -15.89 -2.02
N ALA A 60 9.47 -15.45 -2.87
CA ALA A 60 9.23 -15.12 -4.28
C ALA A 60 8.63 -16.29 -5.09
N ARG A 61 8.84 -17.54 -4.64
CA ARG A 61 8.19 -18.72 -5.22
C ARG A 61 6.66 -18.67 -5.11
N PHE A 62 6.16 -18.06 -4.04
CA PHE A 62 4.73 -17.91 -3.81
C PHE A 62 4.05 -17.05 -4.88
N ASP A 63 4.69 -15.96 -5.31
CA ASP A 63 4.16 -15.14 -6.42
C ASP A 63 4.03 -15.97 -7.71
N ARG A 64 4.99 -16.86 -7.96
CA ARG A 64 5.01 -17.72 -9.15
C ARG A 64 3.93 -18.78 -9.08
N ASP A 65 3.79 -19.45 -7.95
CA ASP A 65 2.77 -20.47 -7.72
C ASP A 65 1.36 -19.86 -7.90
N ILE A 66 1.12 -18.69 -7.30
CA ILE A 66 -0.17 -18.00 -7.43
C ILE A 66 -0.42 -17.49 -8.85
N PHE A 67 0.62 -17.03 -9.54
CA PHE A 67 0.47 -16.66 -10.94
C PHE A 67 0.01 -17.85 -11.80
N LEU A 68 0.58 -19.04 -11.61
CA LEU A 68 0.13 -20.26 -12.31
C LEU A 68 -1.31 -20.64 -11.96
N GLU A 69 -1.68 -20.59 -10.67
CA GLU A 69 -3.05 -20.88 -10.23
C GLU A 69 -4.05 -19.91 -10.89
N ASN A 70 -3.79 -18.60 -10.81
CA ASN A 70 -4.63 -17.57 -11.42
C ASN A 70 -4.72 -17.74 -12.94
N TYR A 71 -3.61 -18.05 -13.60
CA TYR A 71 -3.58 -18.28 -15.04
C TYR A 71 -4.42 -19.50 -15.43
N THR A 72 -4.29 -20.60 -14.67
CA THR A 72 -5.05 -21.84 -14.88
C THR A 72 -6.54 -21.61 -14.72
N ASP A 73 -6.95 -20.90 -13.66
CA ASP A 73 -8.35 -20.58 -13.39
C ASP A 73 -8.94 -19.73 -14.52
N LEU A 74 -8.22 -18.70 -14.99
CA LEU A 74 -8.66 -17.87 -16.11
C LEU A 74 -8.89 -18.69 -17.38
N GLN A 75 -7.98 -19.61 -17.70
CA GLN A 75 -8.14 -20.48 -18.87
C GLN A 75 -9.31 -21.45 -18.70
N TYR A 76 -9.53 -21.97 -17.49
CA TYR A 76 -10.69 -22.81 -17.18
C TYR A 76 -12.02 -22.06 -17.33
N PHE A 77 -12.12 -20.82 -16.83
CA PHE A 77 -13.29 -19.97 -17.01
C PHE A 77 -13.55 -19.64 -18.48
N LYS A 78 -12.50 -19.36 -19.26
CA LYS A 78 -12.59 -19.12 -20.71
C LYS A 78 -13.00 -20.37 -21.49
N ALA A 79 -12.46 -21.54 -21.15
CA ALA A 79 -12.82 -22.82 -21.77
C ALA A 79 -14.27 -23.22 -21.49
N LYS A 80 -14.80 -22.88 -20.30
CA LYS A 80 -16.23 -23.01 -19.99
C LYS A 80 -17.13 -22.00 -20.71
N ARG A 81 -16.56 -20.93 -21.27
CA ARG A 81 -17.27 -19.87 -22.00
C ARG A 81 -17.40 -20.11 -23.53
N GLY A 82 -16.93 -21.23 -24.11
CA GLY A 82 -17.16 -21.55 -25.54
C GLY A 82 -17.47 -23.03 -25.78
N ALA A 83 -18.50 -23.46 -26.52
CA ALA A 83 -18.71 -23.14 -27.94
C ALA A 83 -20.18 -23.27 -28.44
N ASN A 84 -21.21 -23.04 -27.61
CA ASN A 84 -22.60 -23.22 -28.06
C ASN A 84 -23.63 -22.29 -27.42
N ASP A 85 -23.21 -21.15 -26.87
CA ASP A 85 -24.14 -20.30 -26.13
C ASP A 85 -23.99 -18.81 -26.46
N THR A 86 -24.43 -18.48 -27.67
CA THR A 86 -24.79 -17.11 -28.04
C THR A 86 -26.22 -16.75 -27.62
N GLU A 87 -26.94 -17.60 -26.86
CA GLU A 87 -28.36 -17.38 -26.52
C GLU A 87 -28.78 -17.60 -25.04
N ALA A 88 -27.95 -18.15 -24.13
CA ALA A 88 -28.42 -18.40 -22.75
C ALA A 88 -28.31 -17.23 -21.76
N PHE A 89 -27.73 -16.09 -22.13
CA PHE A 89 -27.95 -14.84 -21.40
C PHE A 89 -27.85 -13.68 -22.41
N ASP A 90 -28.86 -13.56 -23.27
CA ASP A 90 -29.16 -12.30 -23.98
C ASP A 90 -29.68 -11.28 -22.95
N VAL A 91 -28.81 -10.92 -22.02
CA VAL A 91 -29.01 -9.80 -21.10
C VAL A 91 -28.13 -8.71 -21.68
N THR A 92 -28.78 -7.75 -22.32
CA THR A 92 -28.11 -6.55 -22.80
C THR A 92 -27.30 -5.92 -21.66
N LEU A 93 -26.15 -5.29 -21.96
CA LEU A 93 -25.30 -4.57 -20.99
C LEU A 93 -26.08 -3.53 -20.14
N GLU A 94 -27.30 -3.18 -20.56
CA GLU A 94 -28.23 -2.32 -19.85
C GLU A 94 -29.10 -3.05 -18.80
N GLU A 95 -29.36 -4.35 -18.97
CA GLU A 95 -30.09 -5.21 -18.02
C GLU A 95 -29.17 -5.88 -16.96
N ILE A 96 -27.87 -6.05 -17.24
CA ILE A 96 -26.88 -6.60 -16.28
C ILE A 96 -26.64 -5.66 -15.08
N LYS A 97 -26.95 -4.36 -15.21
CA LYS A 97 -26.77 -3.36 -14.14
C LYS A 97 -27.63 -3.60 -12.89
N ALA A 98 -28.57 -4.55 -12.93
CA ALA A 98 -29.58 -4.68 -11.88
C ALA A 98 -29.30 -5.76 -10.82
N ASP A 99 -28.49 -6.80 -11.07
CA ASP A 99 -28.48 -7.96 -10.13
C ASP A 99 -27.21 -8.85 -10.12
N MET A 100 -26.05 -8.37 -10.56
CA MET A 100 -24.76 -9.04 -10.31
C MET A 100 -23.79 -8.13 -9.58
N ASP A 101 -23.07 -8.72 -8.64
CA ASP A 101 -22.04 -8.12 -7.80
C ASP A 101 -21.03 -7.37 -8.69
N MET A 102 -20.91 -6.05 -8.48
CA MET A 102 -20.03 -5.18 -9.28
C MET A 102 -18.59 -5.69 -9.29
N ASP A 103 -18.19 -6.44 -8.26
CA ASP A 103 -16.84 -6.92 -8.04
C ASP A 103 -16.44 -8.06 -8.96
N LEU A 104 -17.35 -8.99 -9.28
CA LEU A 104 -17.05 -10.06 -10.24
C LEU A 104 -16.94 -9.50 -11.67
N SER A 105 -17.76 -8.48 -11.98
CA SER A 105 -17.67 -7.75 -13.24
C SER A 105 -16.38 -6.94 -13.33
N ALA A 106 -15.94 -6.31 -12.22
CA ALA A 106 -14.68 -5.59 -12.13
C ALA A 106 -13.46 -6.52 -12.19
N LEU A 107 -13.52 -7.73 -11.60
CA LEU A 107 -12.47 -8.75 -11.68
C LEU A 107 -12.33 -9.31 -13.10
N ILE A 108 -13.45 -9.64 -13.74
CA ILE A 108 -13.45 -10.10 -15.13
C ILE A 108 -12.91 -9.00 -16.03
N LYS A 109 -13.39 -7.76 -15.87
CA LYS A 109 -12.97 -6.63 -16.68
C LYS A 109 -11.51 -6.24 -16.44
N ALA A 110 -11.06 -6.20 -15.18
CA ALA A 110 -9.66 -5.96 -14.87
C ALA A 110 -8.80 -7.07 -15.48
N SER A 111 -9.21 -8.34 -15.36
CA SER A 111 -8.50 -9.45 -16.00
C SER A 111 -8.52 -9.39 -17.52
N GLU A 112 -9.61 -8.94 -18.15
CA GLU A 112 -9.69 -8.76 -19.60
C GLU A 112 -8.79 -7.60 -20.04
N ASP A 113 -8.87 -6.44 -19.38
CA ASP A 113 -8.00 -5.28 -19.62
C ASP A 113 -6.51 -5.64 -19.37
N MET A 114 -6.21 -6.61 -18.48
CA MET A 114 -4.85 -7.08 -18.26
C MET A 114 -4.23 -7.86 -19.42
N PHE A 115 -5.04 -8.38 -20.35
CA PHE A 115 -4.59 -9.25 -21.45
C PHE A 115 -4.97 -8.72 -22.84
N LEU A 116 -5.63 -7.56 -22.95
CA LEU A 116 -6.08 -6.96 -24.21
C LEU A 116 -5.11 -5.90 -24.78
N ASP A 117 -4.09 -5.48 -24.04
CA ASP A 117 -3.14 -4.45 -24.51
C ASP A 117 -2.17 -4.97 -25.61
N ASP A 118 -2.28 -6.25 -26.01
CA ASP A 118 -1.55 -6.82 -27.16
C ASP A 118 -2.40 -6.83 -28.46
N ASP A 119 -3.68 -6.41 -28.41
CA ASP A 119 -4.61 -6.45 -29.56
C ASP A 119 -4.53 -5.20 -30.48
N GLU A 120 -3.65 -4.22 -30.22
CA GLU A 120 -3.48 -3.06 -31.12
C GLU A 120 -2.65 -3.37 -32.39
N ASP A 121 -1.97 -4.53 -32.48
CA ASP A 121 -1.23 -4.93 -33.68
C ASP A 121 -1.72 -6.26 -34.27
N GLY A 122 -3.01 -6.35 -34.65
CA GLY A 122 -3.51 -7.07 -35.84
C GLY A 122 -3.04 -8.51 -36.13
N GLY A 123 -2.44 -9.23 -35.18
CA GLY A 123 -1.84 -10.54 -35.35
C GLY A 123 -2.43 -11.47 -34.30
N GLY A 124 -3.17 -12.49 -34.74
CA GLY A 124 -3.69 -13.52 -33.85
C GLY A 124 -2.55 -14.27 -33.16
N GLY A 125 -2.16 -13.81 -31.97
CA GLY A 125 -1.18 -14.49 -31.13
C GLY A 125 -1.68 -15.88 -30.74
N GLU A 126 -0.85 -16.90 -30.93
CA GLU A 126 -1.11 -18.24 -30.41
C GLU A 126 -1.26 -18.15 -28.88
N ARG A 127 -2.46 -18.47 -28.37
CA ARG A 127 -2.74 -18.46 -26.93
C ARG A 127 -2.29 -19.78 -26.32
N TYR A 128 -1.32 -19.71 -25.42
CA TYR A 128 -0.76 -20.87 -24.72
C TYR A 128 -1.69 -21.37 -23.60
N SER A 129 -1.75 -22.68 -23.38
CA SER A 129 -2.45 -23.26 -22.22
C SER A 129 -1.60 -23.14 -20.94
N ALA A 130 -2.21 -23.35 -19.77
CA ALA A 130 -1.46 -23.38 -18.51
C ALA A 130 -0.38 -24.48 -18.51
N GLU A 131 -0.66 -25.63 -19.13
CA GLU A 131 0.32 -26.70 -19.31
C GLU A 131 1.46 -26.28 -20.25
N ASP A 132 1.19 -25.49 -21.29
CA ASP A 132 2.24 -24.97 -22.17
C ASP A 132 3.16 -24.00 -21.43
N ILE A 133 2.59 -23.13 -20.58
CA ILE A 133 3.36 -22.19 -19.74
C ILE A 133 4.17 -22.93 -18.68
N GLU A 134 3.59 -23.90 -17.99
CA GLU A 134 4.28 -24.66 -16.94
C GLU A 134 5.46 -25.49 -17.50
N ASN A 135 5.30 -26.02 -18.72
CA ASN A 135 6.32 -26.84 -19.37
C ASN A 135 7.37 -26.03 -20.14
N ASP A 136 7.17 -24.74 -20.38
CA ASP A 136 8.12 -23.83 -21.03
C ASP A 136 8.61 -22.72 -20.08
N PRO A 137 9.81 -22.85 -19.51
CA PRO A 137 10.37 -21.86 -18.60
C PRO A 137 10.57 -20.47 -19.22
N GLU A 138 10.86 -20.37 -20.53
CA GLU A 138 11.06 -19.07 -21.17
C GLU A 138 9.73 -18.34 -21.33
N LEU A 139 8.70 -19.07 -21.72
CA LEU A 139 7.34 -18.55 -21.83
C LEU A 139 6.78 -18.14 -20.46
N PHE A 140 7.00 -18.95 -19.42
CA PHE A 140 6.62 -18.62 -18.05
C PHE A 140 7.18 -17.27 -17.60
N GLU A 141 8.49 -17.08 -17.75
CA GLU A 141 9.13 -15.83 -17.32
C GLU A 141 8.64 -14.62 -18.12
N LYS A 142 8.33 -14.80 -19.41
CA LYS A 142 7.75 -13.75 -20.25
C LYS A 142 6.36 -13.33 -19.75
N GLU A 143 5.45 -14.29 -19.55
CA GLU A 143 4.07 -14.03 -19.13
C GLU A 143 4.01 -13.51 -17.68
N PHE A 144 4.84 -14.05 -16.79
CA PHE A 144 4.96 -13.56 -15.43
C PHE A 144 5.49 -12.13 -15.37
N ALA A 145 6.48 -11.79 -16.20
CA ALA A 145 6.97 -10.42 -16.32
C ALA A 145 5.89 -9.47 -16.86
N ALA A 146 5.09 -9.88 -17.84
CA ALA A 146 3.98 -9.09 -18.38
C ALA A 146 2.90 -8.85 -17.31
N TYR A 147 2.51 -9.90 -16.58
CA TYR A 147 1.56 -9.81 -15.47
C TYR A 147 1.99 -8.78 -14.41
N LYS A 148 3.26 -8.85 -13.97
CA LYS A 148 3.81 -7.90 -13.01
C LYS A 148 3.88 -6.49 -13.58
N ARG A 149 4.39 -6.32 -14.81
CA ARG A 149 4.46 -5.01 -15.49
C ARG A 149 3.11 -4.32 -15.49
N ASN A 150 2.07 -5.05 -15.84
CA ASN A 150 0.72 -4.52 -15.89
C ASN A 150 0.19 -4.12 -14.50
N TYR A 151 0.45 -4.93 -13.47
CA TYR A 151 0.14 -4.53 -12.09
C TYR A 151 0.81 -3.20 -11.70
N TYR A 152 2.10 -3.02 -11.99
CA TYR A 152 2.80 -1.76 -11.68
C TYR A 152 2.26 -0.57 -12.49
N MET A 153 1.89 -0.79 -13.76
CA MET A 153 1.34 0.28 -14.60
C MET A 153 -0.07 0.69 -14.15
N THR A 154 -0.95 -0.29 -13.92
CA THR A 154 -2.38 -0.03 -13.61
C THR A 154 -2.62 0.35 -12.16
N LYS A 155 -2.01 -0.35 -11.19
CA LYS A 155 -2.22 -0.11 -9.76
C LYS A 155 -1.30 0.98 -9.23
N MET A 156 -0.03 0.94 -9.58
CA MET A 156 0.96 1.89 -9.06
C MET A 156 1.16 3.13 -9.94
N GLY A 157 0.54 3.19 -11.13
CA GLY A 157 0.57 4.36 -12.01
C GLY A 157 1.94 4.61 -12.66
N TYR A 158 2.80 3.59 -12.74
CA TYR A 158 4.08 3.72 -13.44
C TYR A 158 3.87 3.81 -14.95
N GLY A 159 4.50 4.79 -15.61
CA GLY A 159 4.50 4.86 -17.07
C GLY A 159 5.34 3.76 -17.74
N ASP A 160 6.37 3.29 -17.04
CA ASP A 160 7.16 2.12 -17.43
C ASP A 160 7.71 1.43 -16.16
N PHE A 161 7.77 0.09 -16.18
CA PHE A 161 8.35 -0.70 -15.11
C PHE A 161 9.69 -1.26 -15.57
N ASN A 162 10.76 -0.80 -14.95
CA ASN A 162 12.13 -1.12 -15.28
C ASN A 162 12.95 -1.43 -14.01
N GLU A 163 14.23 -1.74 -14.18
CA GLU A 163 15.12 -2.11 -13.08
C GLU A 163 15.22 -1.02 -12.00
N GLU A 164 15.17 0.26 -12.39
CA GLU A 164 15.25 1.42 -11.49
C GLU A 164 13.98 1.53 -10.64
N THR A 165 12.79 1.52 -11.27
CA THR A 165 11.52 1.60 -10.53
C THR A 165 11.30 0.39 -9.64
N ARG A 166 11.72 -0.79 -10.07
CA ARG A 166 11.72 -2.01 -9.26
C ARG A 166 12.65 -1.92 -8.05
N ALA A 167 13.87 -1.39 -8.23
CA ALA A 167 14.82 -1.18 -7.14
C ALA A 167 14.32 -0.15 -6.13
N GLU A 168 13.69 0.94 -6.60
CA GLU A 168 13.03 1.94 -5.77
C GLU A 168 11.92 1.34 -4.91
N GLN A 169 11.04 0.52 -5.51
CA GLN A 169 9.98 -0.18 -4.80
C GLN A 169 10.53 -1.12 -3.72
N ALA A 170 11.54 -1.93 -4.07
CA ALA A 170 12.20 -2.83 -3.13
C ALA A 170 12.82 -2.05 -1.96
N GLU A 171 13.60 -0.99 -2.27
CA GLU A 171 14.19 -0.13 -1.26
C GLU A 171 13.14 0.47 -0.33
N CYS A 172 12.06 1.01 -0.90
CA CYS A 172 10.99 1.64 -0.15
C CYS A 172 10.31 0.65 0.80
N TYR A 173 9.98 -0.54 0.31
CA TYR A 173 9.36 -1.60 1.12
C TYR A 173 10.28 -2.09 2.25
N ILE A 174 11.57 -2.30 1.98
CA ILE A 174 12.55 -2.72 3.00
C ILE A 174 12.78 -1.61 4.03
N ARG A 175 12.86 -0.35 3.61
CA ARG A 175 12.93 0.80 4.51
C ARG A 175 11.70 0.88 5.41
N ALA A 176 10.52 0.62 4.86
CA ALA A 176 9.29 0.56 5.61
C ALA A 176 9.31 -0.53 6.69
N LEU A 177 9.74 -1.74 6.35
CA LEU A 177 9.88 -2.83 7.33
C LEU A 177 10.85 -2.45 8.47
N GLN A 178 11.99 -1.82 8.14
CA GLN A 178 12.95 -1.37 9.13
C GLN A 178 12.39 -0.25 10.01
N TRP A 179 11.67 0.71 9.43
CA TRP A 179 11.00 1.79 10.18
C TRP A 179 10.00 1.21 11.17
N THR A 180 9.15 0.28 10.73
CA THR A 180 8.17 -0.39 11.58
C THR A 180 8.86 -1.14 12.73
N LEU A 181 9.94 -1.87 12.46
CA LEU A 181 10.68 -2.55 13.53
C LEU A 181 11.28 -1.58 14.55
N LEU A 182 11.85 -0.45 14.10
CA LEU A 182 12.36 0.58 15.00
C LEU A 182 11.23 1.18 15.84
N TYR A 183 10.08 1.48 15.24
CA TYR A 183 8.91 2.02 15.95
C TYR A 183 8.54 1.15 17.16
N TYR A 184 8.44 -0.17 16.97
CA TYR A 184 8.06 -1.09 18.05
C TYR A 184 9.18 -1.36 19.07
N TYR A 185 10.44 -1.42 18.65
CA TYR A 185 11.55 -1.82 19.54
C TYR A 185 12.27 -0.64 20.19
N ARG A 186 12.27 0.53 19.56
CA ARG A 186 13.09 1.69 19.91
C ARG A 186 12.32 3.01 19.90
N GLY A 187 11.04 3.01 19.53
CA GLY A 187 10.25 4.21 19.32
C GLY A 187 10.42 4.80 17.92
N VAL A 188 9.76 5.92 17.66
CA VAL A 188 9.72 6.57 16.35
C VAL A 188 11.15 6.91 15.87
N SER A 189 11.53 6.40 14.69
CA SER A 189 12.80 6.71 14.05
C SER A 189 12.74 7.85 13.05
N SER A 190 11.55 8.17 12.53
CA SER A 190 11.27 9.32 11.70
C SER A 190 9.80 9.70 11.78
N TRP A 191 9.51 10.96 12.07
CA TRP A 191 8.16 11.53 12.07
C TRP A 191 7.66 11.89 10.67
N ALA A 192 8.57 12.14 9.72
CA ALA A 192 8.23 12.61 8.38
C ALA A 192 8.24 11.49 7.32
N TRP A 193 8.95 10.38 7.58
CA TRP A 193 8.99 9.27 6.65
C TRP A 193 7.62 8.59 6.55
N TYR A 194 7.20 8.30 5.33
CA TYR A 194 6.00 7.54 5.00
C TYR A 194 6.27 6.64 3.80
N TYR A 195 5.41 5.65 3.58
CA TYR A 195 5.43 4.78 2.41
C TYR A 195 4.64 5.47 1.26
N PRO A 196 5.29 5.94 0.17
CA PRO A 196 4.69 6.84 -0.81
C PRO A 196 3.94 6.12 -1.94
N HIS A 197 3.42 4.93 -1.66
CA HIS A 197 2.63 4.16 -2.62
C HIS A 197 1.41 3.56 -1.92
N HIS A 198 0.30 3.46 -2.66
CA HIS A 198 -0.92 2.86 -2.14
C HIS A 198 -0.86 1.32 -2.09
N TYR A 199 0.07 0.72 -2.82
CA TYR A 199 0.22 -0.73 -2.95
C TYR A 199 1.67 -1.17 -2.64
N ALA A 200 1.84 -2.45 -2.31
CA ALA A 200 3.16 -3.05 -2.08
C ALA A 200 3.67 -3.77 -3.35
N PRO A 201 4.99 -3.84 -3.57
CA PRO A 201 5.54 -4.59 -4.70
C PRO A 201 5.29 -6.10 -4.57
N PHE A 202 5.45 -6.82 -5.68
CA PHE A 202 5.55 -8.27 -5.64
C PHE A 202 6.80 -8.71 -4.87
N ILE A 203 6.71 -9.82 -4.16
CA ILE A 203 7.83 -10.37 -3.36
C ILE A 203 9.02 -10.70 -4.28
N SER A 204 8.72 -11.25 -5.45
CA SER A 204 9.69 -11.57 -6.50
C SER A 204 10.46 -10.36 -7.04
N ASP A 205 9.96 -9.14 -6.80
CA ASP A 205 10.63 -7.89 -7.18
C ASP A 205 11.35 -7.21 -6.00
N VAL A 206 11.11 -7.65 -4.76
CA VAL A 206 11.86 -7.21 -3.58
C VAL A 206 13.15 -8.04 -3.49
N GLN A 207 14.13 -7.67 -4.31
CA GLN A 207 15.44 -8.34 -4.41
C GLN A 207 16.59 -7.32 -4.53
N SER A 208 17.83 -7.79 -4.42
CA SER A 208 19.04 -6.97 -4.60
C SER A 208 19.17 -5.79 -3.63
N PHE A 209 18.73 -5.97 -2.38
CA PHE A 209 18.68 -4.89 -1.38
C PHE A 209 19.71 -5.05 -0.24
N LYS A 210 20.54 -6.10 -0.25
CA LYS A 210 21.58 -6.37 0.78
C LYS A 210 22.43 -5.14 1.15
N ASN A 211 22.75 -4.29 0.16
CA ASN A 211 23.68 -3.16 0.32
C ASN A 211 22.99 -1.81 0.58
N ILE A 212 21.67 -1.80 0.74
CA ILE A 212 20.91 -0.56 0.97
C ILE A 212 21.24 0.01 2.35
N LYS A 213 21.44 1.34 2.40
CA LYS A 213 21.63 2.07 3.66
C LYS A 213 20.30 2.63 4.14
N LEU A 214 19.81 2.08 5.24
CA LEU A 214 18.55 2.48 5.87
C LEU A 214 18.80 3.57 6.91
N ASN A 215 18.84 4.82 6.46
CA ASN A 215 18.96 5.99 7.32
C ASN A 215 17.59 6.68 7.47
N PHE A 216 17.29 7.12 8.68
CA PHE A 216 16.05 7.83 9.01
C PHE A 216 16.36 9.19 9.59
N GLU A 217 15.72 10.23 9.05
CA GLU A 217 15.76 11.56 9.63
C GLU A 217 14.63 11.67 10.65
N MET A 218 14.97 11.96 11.92
CA MET A 218 13.99 12.01 13.00
C MET A 218 12.85 12.98 12.68
N GLY A 219 13.15 14.15 12.11
CA GLY A 219 12.14 15.18 11.87
C GLY A 219 11.54 15.71 13.17
N LYS A 220 10.33 16.26 13.09
CA LYS A 220 9.54 16.71 14.25
C LYS A 220 8.10 16.26 14.08
N PRO A 221 7.39 15.93 15.18
CA PRO A 221 5.95 15.72 15.09
C PRO A 221 5.27 17.00 14.63
N PHE A 222 4.21 16.85 13.84
CA PHE A 222 3.34 17.98 13.50
C PHE A 222 2.69 18.59 14.73
N LEU A 223 2.50 19.90 14.70
CA LEU A 223 1.61 20.57 15.64
C LEU A 223 0.16 20.10 15.43
N PRO A 224 -0.71 20.19 16.45
CA PRO A 224 -2.08 19.71 16.36
C PRO A 224 -2.83 20.16 15.11
N PHE A 225 -2.74 21.43 14.71
CA PHE A 225 -3.45 21.93 13.53
C PHE A 225 -2.82 21.50 12.20
N GLN A 226 -1.50 21.33 12.17
CA GLN A 226 -0.79 20.81 11.00
C GLN A 226 -1.25 19.36 10.74
N GLN A 227 -1.31 18.54 11.80
CA GLN A 227 -1.81 17.18 11.72
C GLN A 227 -3.29 17.15 11.31
N LEU A 228 -4.16 17.94 11.95
CA LEU A 228 -5.59 17.98 11.62
C LEU A 228 -5.81 18.37 10.16
N LEU A 229 -5.07 19.34 9.64
CA LEU A 229 -5.16 19.75 8.24
C LEU A 229 -4.64 18.64 7.31
N SER A 230 -3.62 17.88 7.73
CA SER A 230 -3.10 16.75 6.94
C SER A 230 -3.96 15.48 6.95
N VAL A 231 -4.92 15.37 7.86
CA VAL A 231 -5.71 14.12 8.08
C VAL A 231 -7.20 14.32 7.76
N LEU A 232 -7.76 15.47 8.10
CA LEU A 232 -9.21 15.68 7.97
C LEU A 232 -9.62 15.94 6.53
N PRO A 233 -10.77 15.39 6.08
CA PRO A 233 -11.39 15.80 4.83
C PRO A 233 -12.03 17.20 4.98
N ALA A 234 -12.28 17.87 3.86
CA ALA A 234 -12.92 19.21 3.84
C ALA A 234 -14.28 19.25 4.54
N ALA A 235 -15.01 18.13 4.57
CA ALA A 235 -16.29 17.99 5.27
C ALA A 235 -16.18 18.21 6.80
N SER A 236 -15.00 17.99 7.38
CA SER A 236 -14.72 18.11 8.81
C SER A 236 -13.93 19.37 9.18
N LYS A 237 -13.90 20.38 8.29
CA LYS A 237 -13.16 21.63 8.51
C LYS A 237 -13.52 22.36 9.82
N ASP A 238 -14.72 22.16 10.35
CA ASP A 238 -15.18 22.80 11.59
C ASP A 238 -14.36 22.39 12.83
N HIS A 239 -13.55 21.33 12.75
CA HIS A 239 -12.59 20.94 13.80
C HIS A 239 -11.28 21.73 13.76
N LEU A 240 -11.06 22.52 12.70
CA LEU A 240 -9.92 23.44 12.54
C LEU A 240 -10.35 24.89 12.82
N PRO A 241 -9.40 25.77 13.21
CA PRO A 241 -9.61 27.21 13.18
C PRO A 241 -10.16 27.70 11.84
N THR A 242 -11.06 28.68 11.90
CA THR A 242 -11.68 29.29 10.70
C THR A 242 -10.65 29.89 9.75
N ALA A 243 -9.47 30.26 10.28
CA ALA A 243 -8.31 30.72 9.51
C ALA A 243 -7.85 29.73 8.42
N TYR A 244 -8.03 28.42 8.62
CA TYR A 244 -7.57 27.39 7.69
C TYR A 244 -8.67 26.85 6.78
N HIS A 245 -9.95 27.14 7.04
CA HIS A 245 -11.08 26.53 6.31
C HIS A 245 -10.97 26.73 4.80
N LYS A 246 -10.52 27.92 4.37
CA LYS A 246 -10.34 28.23 2.95
C LYS A 246 -9.28 27.35 2.28
N LEU A 247 -8.28 26.86 3.01
CA LEU A 247 -7.27 25.98 2.43
C LEU A 247 -7.88 24.67 1.91
N MET A 248 -8.98 24.22 2.53
CA MET A 248 -9.65 22.95 2.20
C MET A 248 -10.82 23.10 1.22
N THR A 249 -11.37 24.31 1.05
CA THR A 249 -12.63 24.51 0.30
C THR A 249 -12.54 25.51 -0.83
N ASP A 250 -11.54 26.39 -0.83
CA ASP A 250 -11.38 27.38 -1.89
C ASP A 250 -10.73 26.70 -3.12
N PRO A 251 -11.38 26.70 -4.30
CA PRO A 251 -10.80 26.15 -5.53
C PRO A 251 -9.46 26.78 -5.92
N GLU A 252 -9.19 28.00 -5.47
CA GLU A 252 -7.92 28.70 -5.72
C GLU A 252 -6.85 28.42 -4.64
N SER A 253 -7.16 27.57 -3.65
CA SER A 253 -6.18 27.19 -2.62
C SER A 253 -5.03 26.41 -3.24
N CYS A 254 -3.80 26.79 -2.85
CA CYS A 254 -2.57 26.14 -3.33
C CYS A 254 -2.37 24.70 -2.83
N VAL A 255 -3.30 24.15 -2.04
CA VAL A 255 -3.33 22.77 -1.53
C VAL A 255 -4.70 22.10 -1.73
N ILE A 256 -5.57 22.66 -2.58
CA ILE A 256 -6.94 22.15 -2.78
C ILE A 256 -6.97 20.71 -3.33
N ASP A 257 -5.95 20.33 -4.10
CA ASP A 257 -5.76 18.99 -4.66
C ASP A 257 -5.68 17.91 -3.58
N TYR A 258 -5.31 18.24 -2.33
CA TYR A 258 -5.31 17.29 -1.21
C TYR A 258 -6.70 16.99 -0.65
N TYR A 259 -7.74 17.71 -1.05
CA TYR A 259 -9.10 17.56 -0.50
C TYR A 259 -10.13 17.27 -1.60
N PRO A 260 -9.99 16.17 -2.35
CA PRO A 260 -10.98 15.80 -3.37
C PRO A 260 -12.32 15.46 -2.71
N GLU A 261 -13.42 15.98 -3.24
CA GLU A 261 -14.78 15.59 -2.80
C GLU A 261 -15.11 14.15 -3.18
N ASN A 262 -14.61 13.71 -4.35
CA ASN A 262 -14.75 12.35 -4.85
C ASN A 262 -13.35 11.77 -5.09
N PHE A 263 -13.09 10.59 -4.57
CA PHE A 263 -11.82 9.88 -4.72
C PHE A 263 -12.06 8.43 -5.15
N GLY A 264 -11.06 7.84 -5.81
CA GLY A 264 -11.12 6.45 -6.23
C GLY A 264 -10.98 5.52 -5.03
N THR A 265 -11.68 4.39 -5.08
CA THR A 265 -11.44 3.27 -4.16
C THR A 265 -11.19 2.02 -4.98
N ASP A 266 -10.24 1.20 -4.54
CA ASP A 266 -9.92 -0.07 -5.16
C ASP A 266 -10.04 -1.20 -4.13
N LEU A 267 -10.99 -2.11 -4.35
CA LEU A 267 -11.18 -3.26 -3.47
C LEU A 267 -9.98 -4.20 -3.47
N ASN A 268 -9.19 -4.24 -4.55
CA ASN A 268 -7.95 -5.01 -4.63
C ASN A 268 -8.08 -6.47 -4.10
N GLY A 269 -9.15 -7.17 -4.49
CA GLY A 269 -9.44 -8.54 -4.06
C GLY A 269 -10.15 -8.68 -2.71
N LYS A 270 -10.47 -7.57 -2.03
CA LYS A 270 -11.26 -7.56 -0.80
C LYS A 270 -12.76 -7.56 -1.08
N GLN A 271 -13.52 -8.15 -0.17
CA GLN A 271 -14.98 -8.24 -0.27
C GLN A 271 -15.70 -7.04 0.35
N GLN A 272 -15.01 -6.32 1.24
CA GLN A 272 -15.62 -5.27 2.03
C GLN A 272 -15.06 -3.91 1.63
N ALA A 273 -15.94 -2.95 1.36
CA ALA A 273 -15.54 -1.59 0.96
C ALA A 273 -14.64 -0.87 1.97
N TRP A 274 -14.72 -1.22 3.26
CA TRP A 274 -13.86 -0.64 4.30
C TRP A 274 -12.42 -1.20 4.29
N GLU A 275 -12.17 -2.29 3.56
CA GLU A 275 -10.83 -2.82 3.29
C GLU A 275 -10.25 -2.26 1.98
N ALA A 276 -11.03 -1.49 1.22
CA ALA A 276 -10.59 -0.94 -0.05
C ALA A 276 -9.44 0.06 0.13
N VAL A 277 -8.53 0.05 -0.83
CA VAL A 277 -7.47 1.04 -0.95
C VAL A 277 -8.09 2.37 -1.35
N VAL A 278 -7.90 3.39 -0.52
CA VAL A 278 -8.39 4.75 -0.76
C VAL A 278 -7.32 5.51 -1.55
N LEU A 279 -7.65 5.91 -2.77
CA LEU A 279 -6.71 6.57 -3.69
C LEU A 279 -6.81 8.09 -3.54
N ILE A 280 -6.02 8.63 -2.63
CA ILE A 280 -5.89 10.06 -2.38
C ILE A 280 -4.44 10.51 -2.58
N PRO A 281 -4.20 11.75 -3.02
CA PRO A 281 -2.85 12.25 -3.16
C PRO A 281 -2.16 12.36 -1.80
N PHE A 282 -0.90 11.92 -1.73
CA PHE A 282 -0.06 12.12 -0.56
C PHE A 282 0.28 13.60 -0.38
N ILE A 283 0.18 14.09 0.86
CA ILE A 283 0.45 15.47 1.20
C ILE A 283 1.96 15.74 1.19
N ASP A 284 2.38 16.78 0.49
CA ASP A 284 3.73 17.34 0.63
C ASP A 284 3.76 18.23 1.88
N GLU A 285 4.50 17.80 2.89
CA GLU A 285 4.69 18.51 4.15
C GLU A 285 5.10 19.97 3.94
N LYS A 286 6.10 20.23 3.08
CA LYS A 286 6.66 21.58 2.91
C LYS A 286 5.65 22.49 2.24
N ARG A 287 4.90 21.96 1.27
CA ARG A 287 3.84 22.70 0.58
C ARG A 287 2.68 23.02 1.52
N LEU A 288 2.26 22.06 2.35
CA LEU A 288 1.19 22.27 3.33
C LEU A 288 1.59 23.33 4.36
N LEU A 289 2.77 23.21 4.98
CA LEU A 289 3.24 24.15 5.98
C LEU A 289 3.37 25.57 5.42
N LYS A 290 3.89 25.71 4.20
CA LYS A 290 3.98 27.00 3.50
C LYS A 290 2.61 27.62 3.22
N ALA A 291 1.59 26.82 2.96
CA ALA A 291 0.22 27.28 2.77
C ALA A 291 -0.42 27.75 4.09
N MET A 292 -0.01 27.16 5.23
CA MET A 292 -0.51 27.51 6.56
C MET A 292 0.11 28.80 7.12
N GLU A 293 1.37 29.11 6.82
CA GLU A 293 2.09 30.26 7.38
C GLU A 293 1.31 31.60 7.31
N PRO A 294 0.66 31.98 6.19
CA PRO A 294 -0.11 33.22 6.13
C PRO A 294 -1.39 33.18 6.98
N CYS A 295 -1.96 31.98 7.19
CA CYS A 295 -3.17 31.77 7.97
C CYS A 295 -2.90 31.86 9.48
N ASP A 296 -1.70 31.52 9.93
CA ASP A 296 -1.31 31.52 11.36
C ASP A 296 -1.46 32.91 12.02
N ALA A 297 -1.33 33.98 11.22
CA ALA A 297 -1.53 35.36 11.67
C ALA A 297 -2.98 35.64 12.12
N PHE A 298 -3.95 34.88 11.62
CA PHE A 298 -5.38 35.05 11.91
C PHE A 298 -5.88 34.14 13.04
N LEU A 299 -5.01 33.33 13.64
CA LEU A 299 -5.36 32.54 14.81
C LEU A 299 -5.60 33.43 16.03
N THR A 300 -6.61 33.07 16.81
CA THR A 300 -6.84 33.64 18.14
C THR A 300 -5.76 33.20 19.12
N ASP A 301 -5.61 33.93 20.23
CA ASP A 301 -4.61 33.58 21.25
C ASP A 301 -4.89 32.23 21.91
N GLU A 302 -6.17 31.88 22.10
CA GLU A 302 -6.59 30.55 22.58
C GLU A 302 -6.19 29.44 21.60
N GLU A 303 -6.41 29.66 20.29
CA GLU A 303 -6.01 28.70 19.25
C GLU A 303 -4.50 28.51 19.21
N LYS A 304 -3.73 29.59 19.32
CA LYS A 304 -2.27 29.51 19.42
C LYS A 304 -1.83 28.74 20.67
N GLN A 305 -2.51 28.94 21.81
CA GLN A 305 -2.18 28.26 23.06
C GLN A 305 -2.44 26.74 23.00
N ARG A 306 -3.49 26.29 22.30
CA ARG A 306 -3.76 24.84 22.13
C ARG A 306 -2.97 24.19 20.99
N ASN A 307 -2.34 24.97 20.11
CA ASN A 307 -1.52 24.47 19.00
C ASN A 307 -0.04 24.27 19.38
N VAL A 308 0.20 23.65 20.54
CA VAL A 308 1.55 23.36 21.06
C VAL A 308 1.62 21.95 21.62
N HIS A 309 2.82 21.39 21.73
CA HIS A 309 3.01 20.13 22.44
C HIS A 309 2.95 20.33 23.95
N GLY A 310 2.21 19.46 24.65
CA GLY A 310 2.09 19.46 26.10
C GLY A 310 2.91 18.35 26.78
N PRO A 311 3.22 18.48 28.08
CA PRO A 311 3.87 17.43 28.85
C PRO A 311 2.87 16.34 29.27
N MET A 312 3.40 15.19 29.71
CA MET A 312 2.62 14.20 30.44
C MET A 312 2.35 14.69 31.87
N MET A 313 1.17 14.38 32.41
CA MET A 313 0.78 14.74 33.78
C MET A 313 0.86 13.51 34.69
N LEU A 314 1.52 13.64 35.84
CA LEU A 314 1.58 12.60 36.88
C LEU A 314 0.74 13.04 38.07
N PHE A 315 -0.33 12.31 38.37
CA PHE A 315 -1.19 12.57 39.52
C PHE A 315 -0.82 11.61 40.65
N GLN A 316 -0.55 12.17 41.83
CA GLN A 316 -0.29 11.39 43.04
C GLN A 316 -1.25 11.85 44.13
N TYR A 317 -1.87 10.88 44.79
CA TYR A 317 -2.70 11.16 45.95
C TYR A 317 -1.83 11.61 47.12
N ASP A 318 -2.20 12.74 47.74
CA ASP A 318 -1.55 13.23 48.96
C ASP A 318 -2.56 13.28 50.11
N GLU A 319 -2.35 12.41 51.10
CA GLU A 319 -3.18 12.31 52.31
C GLU A 319 -2.93 13.50 53.26
N GLN A 320 -1.78 14.16 53.17
CA GLN A 320 -1.37 15.25 54.07
C GLN A 320 -1.83 16.64 53.60
N GLY A 321 -2.32 16.76 52.37
CA GLY A 321 -2.78 18.03 51.81
C GLY A 321 -1.66 19.07 51.66
N SER A 322 -0.45 18.63 51.34
CA SER A 322 0.70 19.48 51.12
C SER A 322 0.37 20.43 49.96
N ALA A 323 0.20 21.72 50.29
CA ALA A 323 -0.07 22.75 49.29
C ALA A 323 1.01 22.72 48.20
N PHE A 324 0.58 22.57 46.94
CA PHE A 324 1.42 22.60 45.75
C PHE A 324 2.24 23.91 45.75
N LEU A 325 3.52 23.85 46.15
CA LEU A 325 4.46 24.95 45.97
C LEU A 325 4.93 24.89 44.51
N GLY A 326 4.15 25.51 43.63
CA GLY A 326 4.50 25.68 42.22
C GLY A 326 5.81 26.46 42.07
N ALA A 327 6.66 25.99 41.15
CA ALA A 327 7.81 26.72 40.64
C ALA A 327 7.52 27.14 39.19
#